data_AF-A0AAV9QLC4-F1
#
_entry.id   AF-A0AAV9QLC4-F1
#
_cell.length_a   1.000
_cell.length_b   1.000
_cell.length_c   1.000
_cell.angle_alpha   90.00
_cell.angle_beta   90.00
_cell.angle_gamma   90.00
#
_symmetry.space_group_name_H-M   'P 1'
#
loop_
_entity.id
_entity.type
_entity.pdbx_description
1 polymer ?
#
loop_
_entity_poly.entity_id
_entity_poly.type
_entity_poly.pdbx_seq_one_letter_code
_entity_poly.pdbx_strand_id
1 'polypeptide(L)'
;MWALSPAKRIMSLKRPTQKMSKSDADPKSRILITDTSEEIHAKVKGAITDSEPGISFDPKNRPGVSNLIEILRNVSSTTDSAHTIAKDLEHMTMRAFKELVADHVFECLRGVRENFLDLMEPNNHTLNDEVREGAGKAHFRASHTMRMVRDSLGLQTLQRSSRNPETEDVDNSEQGDADHPRTDAGELSIRLVDGEDDIRQLDTKTVKETADAIQEALAGLSKQSFPASKPDN
;
A
#
# COMPACT_ATOMS: atom_id res chain seq x y z
N MET A 1 1.73 -21.58 -6.02
CA MET A 1 2.92 -20.72 -6.21
C MET A 1 2.43 -19.39 -6.74
N TRP A 2 2.37 -18.36 -5.89
CA TRP A 2 1.93 -17.04 -6.31
C TRP A 2 3.03 -16.46 -7.22
N ALA A 3 2.68 -16.21 -8.47
CA ALA A 3 3.61 -15.69 -9.45
C ALA A 3 4.00 -14.25 -9.04
N LEU A 4 5.25 -14.05 -8.62
CA LEU A 4 5.88 -12.75 -8.79
C LEU A 4 5.75 -12.43 -10.28
N SER A 5 5.02 -11.37 -10.61
CA SER A 5 5.02 -10.82 -11.96
C SER A 5 6.48 -10.69 -12.44
N PRO A 6 6.81 -11.05 -13.69
CA PRO A 6 8.14 -10.88 -14.27
C PRO A 6 8.47 -9.40 -14.54
N ALA A 7 7.92 -8.48 -13.75
CA ALA A 7 8.17 -7.06 -13.84
C ALA A 7 9.64 -6.79 -13.54
N LYS A 8 10.36 -6.30 -14.55
CA LYS A 8 11.78 -6.03 -14.44
C LYS A 8 12.02 -4.81 -13.55
N ARG A 9 13.09 -4.87 -12.76
CA ARG A 9 13.41 -3.86 -11.75
C ARG A 9 13.90 -2.58 -12.43
N ILE A 10 13.14 -1.50 -12.31
CA ILE A 10 13.51 -0.16 -12.80
C ILE A 10 14.45 0.53 -11.82
N MET A 11 15.52 1.12 -12.35
CA MET A 11 16.58 1.78 -11.59
C MET A 11 16.40 3.30 -11.56
N SER A 12 17.08 3.96 -10.63
CA SER A 12 17.04 5.41 -10.49
C SER A 12 17.68 6.10 -11.69
N LEU A 13 17.05 7.19 -12.15
CA LEU A 13 17.58 8.03 -13.23
C LEU A 13 18.87 8.74 -12.84
N LYS A 14 19.12 8.95 -11.54
CA LYS A 14 20.31 9.63 -11.02
C LYS A 14 21.35 8.68 -10.48
N ARG A 15 20.96 7.46 -10.10
CA ARG A 15 21.87 6.42 -9.61
C ARG A 15 21.50 5.08 -10.25
N PRO A 16 21.99 4.79 -11.46
CA PRO A 16 21.57 3.59 -12.22
C PRO A 16 21.85 2.24 -11.54
N THR A 17 22.69 2.22 -10.50
CA THR A 17 22.97 1.05 -9.66
C THR A 17 21.96 0.84 -8.53
N GLN A 18 21.12 1.84 -8.24
CA GLN A 18 20.13 1.81 -7.18
C GLN A 18 18.73 1.69 -7.76
N LYS A 19 17.84 0.97 -7.05
CA LYS A 19 16.43 0.88 -7.43
C LYS A 19 15.80 2.27 -7.35
N MET A 20 14.88 2.58 -8.27
CA MET A 20 14.04 3.76 -8.13
C MET A 20 13.23 3.68 -6.82
N SER A 21 13.22 4.76 -6.04
CA SER A 21 12.49 4.84 -4.78
C SER A 21 11.69 6.13 -4.68
N LYS A 22 10.42 6.01 -4.23
CA LYS A 22 9.56 7.16 -3.90
C LYS A 22 10.15 8.02 -2.78
N SER A 23 10.92 7.42 -1.86
CA SER A 23 11.50 8.11 -0.70
C SER A 23 12.89 8.71 -0.97
N ASP A 24 13.41 8.62 -2.19
CA ASP A 24 14.70 9.25 -2.52
C ASP A 24 14.61 10.77 -2.31
N ALA A 25 15.64 11.36 -1.73
CA ALA A 25 15.71 12.80 -1.47
C ALA A 25 15.75 13.61 -2.78
N ASP A 26 16.32 13.06 -3.85
CA ASP A 26 16.34 13.71 -5.16
C ASP A 26 15.07 13.35 -5.96
N PRO A 27 14.13 14.29 -6.19
CA PRO A 27 12.94 14.03 -6.98
C PRO A 27 13.25 13.74 -8.45
N LYS A 28 14.43 14.14 -8.95
CA LYS A 28 14.88 13.84 -10.33
C LYS A 28 15.35 12.40 -10.50
N SER A 29 15.46 11.64 -9.41
CA SER A 29 15.88 10.24 -9.42
C SER A 29 14.77 9.28 -9.86
N ARG A 30 13.52 9.76 -9.91
CA ARG A 30 12.30 8.98 -10.19
C ARG A 30 11.33 9.74 -11.09
N ILE A 31 10.43 9.00 -11.73
CA ILE A 31 9.26 9.56 -12.42
C ILE A 31 8.04 9.22 -11.58
N LEU A 32 7.18 10.21 -11.29
CA LEU A 32 5.89 10.00 -10.65
C LEU A 32 4.81 9.88 -11.71
N ILE A 33 3.79 9.08 -11.42
CA ILE A 33 2.62 8.88 -12.29
C ILE A 33 1.83 10.20 -12.45
N THR A 34 1.98 11.13 -11.50
CA THR A 34 1.33 12.44 -11.49
C THR A 34 2.22 13.57 -12.03
N ASP A 35 3.44 13.27 -12.49
CA ASP A 35 4.33 14.28 -13.07
C ASP A 35 3.69 14.90 -14.32
N THR A 36 3.96 16.19 -14.59
CA THR A 36 3.57 16.83 -15.85
C THR A 36 4.46 16.35 -17.01
N SER A 37 4.05 16.64 -18.24
CA SER A 37 4.88 16.38 -19.43
C SER A 37 6.26 17.03 -19.28
N GLU A 38 6.33 18.29 -18.87
CA GLU A 38 7.58 19.02 -18.69
C GLU A 38 8.48 18.38 -17.63
N GLU A 39 7.91 17.91 -16.53
CA GLU A 39 8.63 17.23 -15.46
C GLU A 39 9.19 15.88 -15.94
N ILE A 40 8.40 15.07 -16.64
CA ILE A 40 8.83 13.80 -17.22
C ILE A 40 10.01 14.04 -18.17
N HIS A 41 9.85 14.97 -19.11
CA HIS A 41 10.90 15.31 -20.07
C HIS A 41 12.17 15.82 -19.39
N ALA A 42 12.05 16.71 -18.40
CA ALA A 42 13.21 17.22 -17.68
C ALA A 42 13.95 16.12 -16.90
N LYS A 43 13.21 15.20 -16.27
CA LYS A 43 13.77 14.08 -15.49
C LYS A 43 14.47 13.06 -16.39
N VAL A 44 13.84 12.63 -17.48
CA VAL A 44 14.43 11.68 -18.44
C VAL A 44 15.64 12.30 -19.14
N LYS A 45 15.56 13.56 -19.57
CA LYS A 45 16.70 14.30 -20.14
C LYS A 45 17.87 14.41 -19.16
N GLY A 46 17.57 14.64 -17.88
CA GLY A 46 18.54 14.71 -16.79
C GLY A 46 19.07 13.37 -16.27
N ALA A 47 18.61 12.25 -16.84
CA ALA A 47 19.05 10.92 -16.44
C ALA A 47 20.55 10.72 -16.70
N ILE A 48 21.24 10.08 -15.76
CA ILE A 48 22.67 9.77 -15.88
C ILE A 48 22.85 8.61 -16.85
N THR A 49 23.64 8.88 -17.89
CA THR A 49 24.09 7.92 -18.90
C THR A 49 25.61 7.96 -18.97
N ASP A 50 26.20 6.98 -19.64
CA ASP A 50 27.61 7.02 -20.01
C ASP A 50 27.87 8.05 -21.13
N SER A 51 29.14 8.18 -21.51
CA SER A 51 29.61 9.06 -22.60
C SER A 51 29.91 8.29 -23.89
N GLU A 52 29.57 7.00 -23.97
CA GLU A 52 29.81 6.20 -25.16
C GLU A 52 28.78 6.54 -26.24
N PRO A 53 29.20 6.67 -27.51
CA PRO A 53 28.28 6.92 -28.61
C PRO A 53 27.39 5.70 -28.88
N GLY A 54 26.20 5.96 -29.42
CA GLY A 54 25.23 4.92 -29.79
C GLY A 54 24.48 4.33 -28.60
N ILE A 55 23.40 3.62 -28.92
CA ILE A 55 22.50 2.99 -27.94
C ILE A 55 22.76 1.48 -27.95
N SER A 56 23.15 0.93 -26.81
CA SER A 56 23.31 -0.52 -26.65
C SER A 56 22.78 -0.98 -25.29
N PHE A 57 22.35 -2.24 -25.24
CA PHE A 57 21.83 -2.84 -24.01
C PHE A 57 22.92 -3.66 -23.32
N ASP A 58 23.50 -3.10 -22.27
CA ASP A 58 24.44 -3.77 -21.38
C ASP A 58 24.20 -3.32 -19.93
N PRO A 59 23.41 -4.05 -19.14
CA PRO A 59 23.09 -3.68 -17.77
C PRO A 59 24.30 -3.63 -16.82
N LYS A 60 25.43 -4.28 -17.18
CA LYS A 60 26.62 -4.32 -16.33
C LYS A 60 27.51 -3.11 -16.59
N ASN A 61 27.81 -2.83 -17.86
CA ASN A 61 28.75 -1.77 -18.24
C ASN A 61 28.03 -0.43 -18.54
N ARG A 62 26.80 -0.48 -19.06
CA ARG A 62 25.98 0.69 -19.42
C ARG A 62 24.64 0.68 -18.67
N PRO A 63 24.64 0.70 -17.33
CA PRO A 63 23.41 0.54 -16.54
C PRO A 63 22.40 1.67 -16.77
N GLY A 64 22.86 2.91 -17.01
CA GLY A 64 21.98 4.06 -17.26
C GLY A 64 21.21 3.95 -18.58
N VAL A 65 21.92 3.64 -19.67
CA VAL A 65 21.31 3.45 -21.00
C VAL A 65 20.39 2.23 -20.99
N SER A 66 20.85 1.13 -20.42
CA SER A 66 20.06 -0.10 -20.29
C SER A 66 18.78 0.11 -19.49
N ASN A 67 18.82 0.93 -18.44
CA ASN A 67 17.62 1.28 -17.66
C ASN A 67 16.60 2.06 -18.52
N LEU A 68 17.05 3.01 -19.34
CA LEU A 68 16.16 3.75 -20.24
C LEU A 68 15.57 2.86 -21.34
N ILE A 69 16.34 1.90 -21.87
CA ILE A 69 15.83 0.90 -22.84
C ILE A 69 14.75 0.03 -22.19
N GLU A 70 14.96 -0.41 -20.94
CA GLU A 70 13.92 -1.15 -20.22
C GLU A 70 12.68 -0.31 -19.97
N ILE A 71 12.84 0.95 -19.56
CA ILE A 71 11.68 1.86 -19.39
C ILE A 71 10.90 1.94 -20.70
N LEU A 72 11.57 2.25 -21.82
CA LEU A 72 10.97 2.33 -23.15
C LEU A 72 10.20 1.06 -23.51
N ARG A 73 10.85 -0.10 -23.36
CA ARG A 73 10.24 -1.40 -23.63
C ARG A 73 8.94 -1.61 -22.86
N ASN A 74 8.94 -1.30 -21.56
CA ASN A 74 7.78 -1.52 -20.70
C ASN A 74 6.64 -0.57 -21.03
N VAL A 75 6.91 0.69 -21.39
CA VAL A 75 5.87 1.66 -21.72
C VAL A 75 5.33 1.49 -23.15
N SER A 76 6.14 1.00 -24.09
CA SER A 76 5.72 0.76 -25.47
C SER A 76 4.91 -0.53 -25.65
N SER A 77 4.73 -1.33 -24.59
CA SER A 77 3.97 -2.60 -24.62
C SER A 77 4.44 -3.58 -25.71
N THR A 78 5.69 -3.49 -26.15
CA THR A 78 6.26 -4.41 -27.14
C THR A 78 6.67 -5.74 -26.50
N THR A 79 6.53 -6.83 -27.26
CA THR A 79 7.02 -8.16 -26.89
C THR A 79 8.52 -8.31 -27.19
N ASP A 80 9.11 -7.35 -27.90
CA ASP A 80 10.51 -7.40 -28.31
C ASP A 80 11.47 -7.42 -27.12
N SER A 81 12.63 -8.04 -27.35
CA SER A 81 13.69 -8.08 -26.36
C SER A 81 14.36 -6.71 -26.25
N ALA A 82 14.91 -6.39 -25.08
CA ALA A 82 15.68 -5.15 -24.89
C ALA A 82 16.88 -5.04 -25.85
N HIS A 83 17.48 -6.16 -26.26
CA HIS A 83 18.57 -6.18 -27.25
C HIS A 83 18.07 -5.82 -28.65
N THR A 84 16.87 -6.28 -29.02
CA THR A 84 16.24 -5.94 -30.31
C THR A 84 15.97 -4.45 -30.39
N ILE A 85 15.33 -3.89 -29.37
CA ILE A 85 15.03 -2.45 -29.28
C ILE A 85 16.32 -1.62 -29.32
N ALA A 86 17.36 -2.06 -28.61
CA ALA A 86 18.66 -1.37 -28.63
C ALA A 86 19.28 -1.35 -30.03
N LYS A 87 19.16 -2.45 -30.78
CA LYS A 87 19.67 -2.57 -32.15
C LYS A 87 18.93 -1.62 -33.10
N ASP A 88 17.62 -1.51 -32.98
CA ASP A 88 16.82 -0.61 -33.82
C ASP A 88 17.15 0.87 -33.55
N LEU A 89 17.64 1.18 -32.34
CA LEU A 89 17.99 2.53 -31.91
C LEU A 89 19.51 2.80 -31.94
N GLU A 90 20.33 1.86 -32.43
CA GLU A 90 21.79 1.88 -32.30
C GLU A 90 22.43 3.17 -32.84
N HIS A 91 21.90 3.67 -33.95
CA HIS A 91 22.41 4.86 -34.64
C HIS A 91 21.85 6.19 -34.11
N MET A 92 20.94 6.14 -33.14
CA MET A 92 20.32 7.35 -32.60
C MET A 92 21.26 8.06 -31.61
N THR A 93 21.19 9.39 -31.59
CA THR A 93 21.93 10.18 -30.60
C THR A 93 21.33 9.99 -29.20
N MET A 94 22.16 10.05 -28.15
CA MET A 94 21.70 9.92 -26.76
C MET A 94 20.62 10.96 -26.38
N ARG A 95 20.69 12.15 -26.98
CA ARG A 95 19.68 13.20 -26.78
C ARG A 95 18.33 12.79 -27.38
N ALA A 96 18.31 12.42 -28.65
CA ALA A 96 17.09 11.98 -29.33
C ALA A 96 16.51 10.73 -28.65
N PHE A 97 17.38 9.83 -28.16
CA PHE A 97 16.95 8.68 -27.35
C PHE A 97 16.20 9.09 -26.08
N LYS A 98 16.76 10.00 -25.29
CA LYS A 98 16.08 10.48 -24.07
C LYS A 98 14.78 11.20 -24.37
N GLU A 99 14.72 11.96 -25.47
CA GLU A 99 13.48 12.61 -25.93
C GLU A 99 12.42 11.55 -26.28
N LEU A 100 12.76 10.54 -27.09
CA LEU A 100 11.87 9.42 -27.43
C LEU A 100 11.35 8.67 -26.20
N VAL A 101 12.23 8.38 -25.23
CA VAL A 101 11.82 7.70 -23.98
C VAL A 101 10.85 8.57 -23.19
N ALA A 102 11.07 9.89 -23.13
CA ALA A 102 10.18 10.79 -22.43
C ALA A 102 8.79 10.84 -23.07
N ASP A 103 8.74 10.92 -24.41
CA ASP A 103 7.48 10.93 -25.18
C ASP A 103 6.64 9.67 -24.91
N HIS A 104 7.29 8.50 -24.97
CA HIS A 104 6.61 7.23 -24.71
C HIS A 104 6.14 7.07 -23.26
N VAL A 105 6.92 7.56 -22.29
CA VAL A 105 6.52 7.56 -20.89
C VAL A 105 5.31 8.48 -20.69
N PHE A 106 5.33 9.67 -21.29
CA PHE A 106 4.21 10.60 -21.22
C PHE A 106 2.94 10.02 -21.85
N GLU A 107 3.02 9.46 -23.05
CA GLU A 107 1.85 8.88 -23.72
C GLU A 107 1.27 7.69 -22.93
N CYS A 108 2.13 6.87 -22.33
CA CYS A 108 1.70 5.78 -21.45
C CYS A 108 0.95 6.27 -20.20
N LEU A 109 1.25 7.47 -19.71
CA LEU A 109 0.65 8.07 -18.51
C LEU A 109 -0.47 9.06 -18.83
N ARG A 110 -0.80 9.24 -20.11
CA ARG A 110 -1.78 10.21 -20.58
C ARG A 110 -3.15 9.96 -19.94
N GLY A 111 -3.78 11.02 -19.43
CA GLY A 111 -5.09 10.96 -18.77
C GLY A 111 -5.03 10.53 -17.30
N VAL A 112 -3.96 9.89 -16.84
CA VAL A 112 -3.86 9.42 -15.44
C VAL A 112 -3.78 10.59 -14.48
N ARG A 113 -3.03 11.64 -14.84
CA ARG A 113 -2.90 12.85 -14.02
C ARG A 113 -4.23 13.59 -13.94
N GLU A 114 -4.95 13.73 -15.05
CA GLU A 114 -6.25 14.40 -15.10
C GLU A 114 -7.27 13.66 -14.23
N ASN A 115 -7.35 12.33 -14.36
CA ASN A 115 -8.20 11.49 -13.52
C ASN A 115 -7.82 11.60 -12.03
N PHE A 116 -6.52 11.66 -11.71
CA PHE A 116 -6.07 11.86 -10.34
C PHE A 116 -6.54 13.21 -9.79
N LEU A 117 -6.40 14.28 -10.56
CA LEU A 117 -6.83 15.62 -10.12
C LEU A 117 -8.34 15.71 -9.94
N ASP A 118 -9.12 15.12 -10.87
CA ASP A 118 -10.57 15.04 -10.78
C ASP A 118 -11.02 14.32 -9.50
N LEU A 119 -10.40 13.18 -9.18
CA LEU A 119 -10.68 12.43 -7.96
C LEU A 119 -10.26 13.15 -6.67
N MET A 120 -9.33 14.10 -6.75
CA MET A 120 -8.87 14.91 -5.61
C MET A 120 -9.66 16.19 -5.42
N GLU A 121 -10.60 16.53 -6.32
CA GLU A 121 -11.43 17.72 -6.15
C GLU A 121 -12.26 17.63 -4.86
N PRO A 122 -12.38 18.70 -4.05
CA PRO A 122 -13.10 18.66 -2.77
C PRO A 122 -14.57 18.23 -2.88
N ASN A 123 -15.16 18.49 -4.04
CA ASN A 123 -16.54 18.24 -4.45
C ASN A 123 -16.73 16.85 -5.11
N ASN A 124 -15.65 16.09 -5.34
CA ASN A 124 -15.71 14.73 -5.84
C ASN A 124 -15.68 13.73 -4.67
N HIS A 125 -16.84 13.16 -4.34
CA HIS A 125 -16.95 12.21 -3.22
C HIS A 125 -16.63 10.75 -3.60
N THR A 126 -16.41 10.47 -4.90
CA THR A 126 -16.21 9.12 -5.45
C THR A 126 -15.13 8.35 -4.70
N LEU A 127 -13.98 8.97 -4.45
CA LEU A 127 -12.89 8.31 -3.72
C LEU A 127 -13.28 7.93 -2.29
N ASN A 128 -13.97 8.83 -1.57
CA ASN A 128 -14.38 8.57 -0.20
C ASN A 128 -15.42 7.45 -0.11
N ASP A 129 -16.31 7.38 -1.10
CA ASP A 129 -17.33 6.33 -1.17
C ASP A 129 -16.69 4.96 -1.45
N GLU A 130 -15.77 4.88 -2.41
CA GLU A 130 -15.00 3.67 -2.70
C GLU A 130 -14.13 3.22 -1.50
N VAL A 131 -13.49 4.17 -0.81
CA VAL A 131 -12.71 3.88 0.41
C VAL A 131 -13.61 3.35 1.52
N ARG A 132 -14.80 3.93 1.71
CA ARG A 132 -15.76 3.48 2.73
C ARG A 132 -16.27 2.06 2.44
N GLU A 133 -16.63 1.78 1.19
CA GLU A 133 -17.06 0.45 0.77
C GLU A 133 -15.93 -0.58 0.91
N GLY A 134 -14.72 -0.22 0.45
CA GLY A 134 -13.53 -1.05 0.58
C GLY A 134 -13.19 -1.34 2.04
N ALA A 135 -13.29 -0.35 2.92
CA ALA A 135 -13.09 -0.50 4.36
C ALA A 135 -14.10 -1.47 4.97
N GLY A 136 -15.38 -1.38 4.60
CA GLY A 136 -16.42 -2.31 5.05
C GLY A 136 -16.12 -3.76 4.65
N LYS A 137 -15.76 -4.00 3.38
CA LYS A 137 -15.38 -5.32 2.87
C LYS A 137 -14.14 -5.88 3.57
N ALA A 138 -13.11 -5.06 3.74
CA ALA A 138 -11.88 -5.43 4.43
C ALA A 138 -12.16 -5.77 5.90
N HIS A 139 -12.94 -4.93 6.59
CA HIS A 139 -13.32 -5.14 7.98
C HIS A 139 -14.11 -6.43 8.18
N PHE A 140 -15.09 -6.72 7.33
CA PHE A 140 -15.86 -7.97 7.39
C PHE A 140 -14.95 -9.21 7.34
N ARG A 141 -14.01 -9.24 6.38
CA ARG A 141 -13.04 -10.34 6.23
C ARG A 141 -12.09 -10.41 7.42
N ALA A 142 -11.51 -9.27 7.81
CA ALA A 142 -10.56 -9.20 8.92
C ALA A 142 -11.22 -9.62 10.24
N SER A 143 -12.45 -9.21 10.51
CA SER A 143 -13.21 -9.55 11.71
C SER A 143 -13.49 -11.04 11.82
N HIS A 144 -13.73 -11.75 10.71
CA HIS A 144 -13.86 -13.20 10.71
C HIS A 144 -12.54 -13.89 11.10
N THR A 145 -11.42 -13.50 10.47
CA THR A 145 -10.09 -14.02 10.80
C THR A 145 -9.71 -13.70 12.25
N MET A 146 -9.94 -12.45 12.69
CA MET A 146 -9.63 -12.02 14.05
C MET A 146 -10.48 -12.73 15.10
N ARG A 147 -11.73 -13.11 14.78
CA ARG A 147 -12.53 -13.96 15.66
C ARG A 147 -11.88 -15.33 15.84
N MET A 148 -11.51 -16.01 14.76
CA MET A 148 -10.83 -17.31 14.84
C MET A 148 -9.52 -17.23 15.62
N VAL A 149 -8.73 -16.17 15.42
CA VAL A 149 -7.49 -15.93 16.17
C VAL A 149 -7.78 -15.72 17.66
N ARG A 150 -8.79 -14.90 18.00
CA ARG A 150 -9.18 -14.66 19.39
C ARG A 150 -9.68 -15.94 20.06
N ASP A 151 -10.53 -16.71 19.38
CA ASP A 151 -11.07 -17.97 19.88
C ASP A 151 -9.94 -18.98 20.14
N SER A 152 -8.98 -19.06 19.22
CA SER A 152 -7.81 -19.95 19.34
C SER A 152 -6.87 -19.56 20.48
N LEU A 153 -6.75 -18.27 20.77
CA LEU A 153 -5.93 -17.74 21.87
C LEU A 153 -6.69 -17.66 23.21
N GLY A 154 -7.97 -18.03 23.24
CA GLY A 154 -8.82 -17.89 24.43
C GLY A 154 -9.13 -16.44 24.81
N LEU A 155 -8.98 -15.51 23.87
CA LEU A 155 -9.24 -14.07 24.04
C LEU A 155 -10.70 -13.70 23.78
N GLN A 156 -11.63 -14.66 23.85
CA GLN A 156 -13.06 -14.34 23.85
C GLN A 156 -13.36 -13.37 24.99
N THR A 157 -13.94 -12.22 24.65
CA THR A 157 -14.49 -11.28 25.61
C THR A 157 -15.42 -12.07 26.53
N LEU A 158 -15.07 -12.20 27.81
CA LEU A 158 -16.02 -12.63 28.83
C LEU A 158 -17.20 -11.68 28.72
N GLN A 159 -18.29 -12.13 28.10
CA GLN A 159 -19.54 -11.39 28.15
C GLN A 159 -19.90 -11.34 29.63
N ARG A 160 -19.64 -10.21 30.26
CA ARG A 160 -20.09 -9.93 31.60
C ARG A 160 -21.60 -10.00 31.49
N SER A 161 -22.18 -11.13 31.90
CA SER A 161 -23.62 -11.29 32.06
C SER A 161 -24.11 -10.04 32.76
N SER A 162 -24.89 -9.23 32.04
CA SER A 162 -25.59 -8.10 32.62
C SER A 162 -26.47 -8.68 33.71
N ARG A 163 -26.02 -8.61 34.96
CA ARG A 163 -26.92 -8.78 36.10
C ARG A 163 -28.01 -7.73 35.90
N ASN A 164 -29.24 -8.18 35.73
CA ASN A 164 -30.42 -7.34 35.89
C ASN A 164 -30.27 -6.61 37.23
N PRO A 165 -30.26 -5.28 37.29
CA PRO A 165 -30.59 -4.61 38.53
C PRO A 165 -32.07 -4.92 38.78
N GLU A 166 -32.32 -5.78 39.77
CA GLU A 166 -33.63 -6.02 40.31
C GLU A 166 -34.26 -4.68 40.73
N THR A 167 -35.56 -4.60 40.48
CA THR A 167 -36.50 -3.56 40.87
C THR A 167 -36.31 -3.12 42.32
N GLU A 168 -35.90 -1.87 42.54
CA GLU A 168 -36.21 -1.14 43.76
C GLU A 168 -37.34 -0.16 43.46
N ASP A 169 -38.52 -0.52 43.94
CA ASP A 169 -39.67 0.37 44.09
C ASP A 169 -39.30 1.50 45.07
N VAL A 170 -39.22 2.74 44.57
CA VAL A 170 -39.35 3.92 45.42
C VAL A 170 -40.32 4.90 44.75
N ASP A 171 -41.57 4.80 45.20
CA ASP A 171 -42.59 5.83 45.14
C ASP A 171 -42.14 7.03 46.00
N ASN A 172 -42.05 8.24 45.45
CA ASN A 172 -43.02 9.31 45.71
C ASN A 172 -42.56 10.69 45.15
N SER A 173 -43.58 11.42 44.72
CA SER A 173 -43.70 12.80 44.21
C SER A 173 -42.89 13.94 44.87
N GLU A 174 -42.49 14.95 44.05
CA GLU A 174 -42.93 16.36 44.18
C GLU A 174 -42.35 17.30 43.07
N GLN A 175 -43.27 17.96 42.36
CA GLN A 175 -43.33 19.33 41.80
C GLN A 175 -42.08 20.13 41.32
N GLY A 176 -42.19 20.73 40.12
CA GLY A 176 -41.51 21.99 39.78
C GLY A 176 -41.45 22.37 38.28
N ASP A 177 -42.40 23.20 37.83
CA ASP A 177 -42.46 23.86 36.50
C ASP A 177 -41.36 24.93 36.29
N ALA A 178 -40.80 25.06 35.07
CA ALA A 178 -40.59 26.33 34.33
C ALA A 178 -39.76 26.18 33.02
N ASP A 179 -40.45 26.33 31.88
CA ASP A 179 -40.22 27.19 30.70
C ASP A 179 -38.83 27.36 29.98
N HIS A 180 -38.78 26.84 28.73
CA HIS A 180 -38.11 27.26 27.44
C HIS A 180 -36.59 27.57 27.31
N PRO A 181 -35.98 27.49 26.08
CA PRO A 181 -36.54 27.15 24.75
C PRO A 181 -35.80 26.03 23.98
N ARG A 182 -36.49 25.51 22.95
CA ARG A 182 -35.94 24.66 21.88
C ARG A 182 -35.07 25.50 20.93
N THR A 183 -33.82 25.12 20.73
CA THR A 183 -33.05 25.47 19.53
C THR A 183 -32.55 24.20 18.87
N ASP A 184 -33.08 23.96 17.68
CA ASP A 184 -32.68 22.92 16.76
C ASP A 184 -31.30 23.26 16.18
N ALA A 185 -30.29 22.49 16.57
CA ALA A 185 -29.05 22.31 15.82
C ALA A 185 -28.63 20.86 16.03
N GLY A 186 -28.88 20.02 15.02
CA GLY A 186 -28.48 18.62 15.00
C GLY A 186 -26.96 18.50 14.91
N GLU A 187 -26.30 18.46 16.06
CA GLU A 187 -24.92 17.97 16.19
C GLU A 187 -24.97 16.46 16.46
N LEU A 188 -24.81 15.67 15.39
CA LEU A 188 -24.49 14.25 15.47
C LEU A 188 -23.08 14.11 16.05
N SER A 189 -22.97 14.15 17.38
CA SER A 189 -21.74 13.80 18.10
C SER A 189 -21.54 12.29 18.03
N ILE A 190 -20.67 11.85 17.12
CA ILE A 190 -20.11 10.50 17.12
C ILE A 190 -19.20 10.42 18.36
N ARG A 191 -19.72 9.87 19.46
CA ARG A 191 -18.88 9.49 20.60
C ARG A 191 -18.04 8.28 20.20
N LEU A 192 -16.82 8.54 19.74
CA LEU A 192 -15.71 7.61 19.91
C LEU A 192 -15.53 7.45 21.42
N VAL A 193 -15.93 6.29 21.96
CA VAL A 193 -15.55 5.93 23.31
C VAL A 193 -14.11 5.44 23.22
N ASP A 194 -13.18 6.36 23.50
CA ASP A 194 -11.79 6.04 23.76
C ASP A 194 -11.74 5.08 24.95
N GLY A 195 -11.43 3.82 24.66
CA GLY A 195 -11.08 2.81 25.66
C GLY A 195 -9.60 2.91 26.00
N GLU A 196 -9.15 4.09 26.42
CA GLU A 196 -7.88 4.28 27.11
C GLU A 196 -8.22 4.55 28.58
N ASP A 197 -8.28 3.51 29.40
CA ASP A 197 -8.00 3.54 30.84
C ASP A 197 -8.30 2.15 31.44
N ASP A 198 -7.29 1.27 31.36
CA ASP A 198 -6.93 0.28 32.39
C ASP A 198 -5.89 -0.71 31.82
N ILE A 199 -4.69 -0.20 31.52
CA ILE A 199 -3.51 -1.04 31.28
C ILE A 199 -2.52 -0.78 32.41
N ARG A 200 -2.84 -1.22 33.63
CA ARG A 200 -1.82 -1.39 34.68
C ARG A 200 -2.10 -2.65 35.49
N GLN A 201 -1.08 -3.51 35.52
CA GLN A 201 -0.97 -4.78 36.26
C GLN A 201 -1.49 -6.03 35.55
N LEU A 202 -0.98 -6.29 34.34
CA LEU A 202 -0.77 -7.68 33.93
C LEU A 202 0.48 -8.19 34.66
N ASP A 203 0.30 -9.20 35.51
CA ASP A 203 1.39 -9.86 36.23
C ASP A 203 2.45 -10.34 35.22
N THR A 204 3.66 -9.79 35.34
CA THR A 204 4.80 -10.10 34.46
C THR A 204 5.14 -11.59 34.41
N LYS A 205 4.71 -12.36 35.42
CA LYS A 205 4.87 -13.80 35.46
C LYS A 205 3.95 -14.50 34.44
N THR A 206 2.69 -14.08 34.35
CA THR A 206 1.69 -14.66 33.43
C THR A 206 2.01 -14.38 31.97
N VAL A 207 2.56 -13.20 31.66
CA VAL A 207 3.00 -12.83 30.31
C VAL A 207 4.20 -13.67 29.87
N LYS A 208 5.10 -14.01 30.80
CA LYS A 208 6.27 -14.84 30.50
C LYS A 208 5.89 -16.30 30.31
N GLU A 209 5.03 -16.84 31.17
CA GLU A 209 4.54 -18.22 31.06
C GLU A 209 3.76 -18.45 29.76
N THR A 210 2.98 -17.47 29.30
CA THR A 210 2.28 -17.55 28.01
C THR A 210 3.21 -17.43 26.81
N ALA A 211 4.25 -16.59 26.88
CA ALA A 211 5.25 -16.50 25.83
C ALA A 211 6.07 -17.81 25.67
N ASP A 212 6.44 -18.43 26.80
CA ASP A 212 7.19 -19.68 26.81
C ASP A 212 6.33 -20.85 26.26
N ALA A 213 5.05 -20.92 26.62
CA ALA A 213 4.12 -21.92 26.10
C ALA A 213 3.89 -21.80 24.57
N ILE A 214 3.83 -20.58 24.04
CA ILE A 214 3.71 -20.33 22.59
C ILE A 214 4.98 -20.76 21.85
N GLN A 215 6.17 -20.48 22.40
CA GLN A 215 7.43 -20.93 21.81
C GLN A 215 7.53 -22.47 21.78
N GLU A 216 7.11 -23.14 22.85
CA GLU A 216 7.12 -24.61 22.91
C GLU A 216 6.14 -25.23 21.90
N ALA A 217 4.95 -24.65 21.74
CA ALA A 217 3.97 -25.09 20.74
C ALA A 217 4.49 -24.91 19.30
N LEU A 218 5.16 -23.80 19.00
CA LEU A 218 5.78 -23.54 17.69
C LEU A 218 6.96 -24.50 17.41
N ALA A 219 7.76 -24.83 18.43
CA ALA A 219 8.85 -25.80 18.31
C ALA A 219 8.33 -27.23 18.08
N GLY A 220 7.17 -27.58 18.64
CA GLY A 220 6.48 -28.86 18.39
C GLY A 220 5.96 -29.00 16.95
N LEU A 221 5.41 -27.92 16.39
CA LEU A 221 4.93 -27.88 15.00
C LEU A 221 6.06 -28.02 13.98
N SER A 222 7.26 -27.50 14.28
CA SER A 222 8.44 -27.63 13.42
C SER A 222 8.97 -29.08 13.31
N LYS A 223 8.61 -29.99 14.23
CA LYS A 223 9.08 -31.38 14.25
C LYS A 223 8.13 -32.36 13.55
N GLN A 224 6.94 -31.92 13.17
CA GLN A 224 6.03 -32.72 12.34
C GLN A 224 6.48 -32.63 10.88
N SER A 225 7.27 -33.62 10.45
CA SER A 225 7.58 -33.84 9.04
C SER A 225 6.31 -34.21 8.30
N PHE A 226 5.81 -33.30 7.46
CA PHE A 226 4.74 -33.60 6.52
C PHE A 226 5.29 -34.47 5.38
N PRO A 227 4.72 -35.66 5.10
CA PRO A 227 5.18 -36.48 3.99
C PRO A 227 4.93 -35.79 2.65
N ALA A 228 5.94 -35.80 1.77
CA ALA A 228 5.85 -35.23 0.44
C ALA A 228 4.78 -35.94 -0.40
N SER A 229 3.80 -35.17 -0.88
CA SER A 229 2.81 -35.62 -1.86
C SER A 229 3.52 -35.95 -3.18
N LYS A 230 3.35 -37.19 -3.67
CA LYS A 230 3.77 -37.60 -5.03
C LYS A 230 2.88 -36.90 -6.06
N PRO A 231 3.42 -36.49 -7.24
CA PRO A 231 2.60 -35.96 -8.31
C PRO A 231 1.76 -37.09 -8.93
N ASP A 232 0.45 -36.86 -9.02
CA ASP A 232 -0.45 -37.67 -9.84
C ASP A 232 -0.10 -37.50 -11.32
N ASN A 233 -0.17 -38.62 -12.04
CA ASN A 233 0.16 -38.81 -13.45
C ASN A 233 -0.96 -38.32 -14.37
#